data_AF-A0A7M3NTA1-F1
#
_entry.id   AF-A0A7M3NTA1-F1
#
_cell.length_a   1.000
_cell.length_b   1.000
_cell.length_c   1.000
_cell.angle_alpha   90.00
_cell.angle_beta   90.00
_cell.angle_gamma   90.00
#
_symmetry.space_group_name_H-M   'P 1'
#
loop_
_entity.id
_entity.type
_entity.pdbx_description
1 polymer ?
#
loop_
_entity_poly.entity_id
_entity_poly.type
_entity_poly.pdbx_seq_one_letter_code
_entity_poly.pdbx_strand_id
1 'polypeptide(L)'
;MTDNPLVPLIARGEANRTTTLAALALEQSWVIPADRRAFLHLAQRAASDAPESAAFFTLLAEGEVLAGERLGAFAKACDVDEARIRAYEPLPGCQAYPAYVAWLALNATPAEAVLALTANFAAWGGYCATIAEALRRHYGFTDEACAFFDFFAEPSAELDEKATAAVRAGRDAGRLDEERARRYARLLQSYEDQFWSTLRRSTP
;
A
#
# COMPACT_ATOMS: atom_id res chain seq x y z
N MET A 1 12.21 14.88 -2.42
CA MET A 1 11.36 14.06 -1.54
C MET A 1 11.38 14.71 -0.19
N THR A 2 10.23 15.12 0.29
CA THR A 2 10.01 15.44 1.70
C THR A 2 10.12 14.13 2.48
N ASP A 3 10.89 14.11 3.57
CA ASP A 3 10.95 12.93 4.44
C ASP A 3 9.56 12.58 4.98
N ASN A 4 9.26 11.28 5.10
CA ASN A 4 8.00 10.80 5.67
C ASN A 4 7.78 11.43 7.06
N PRO A 5 6.66 12.13 7.32
CA PRO A 5 6.47 12.91 8.54
C PRO A 5 6.11 12.06 9.78
N LEU A 6 5.75 10.78 9.59
CA LEU A 6 5.28 9.91 10.67
C LEU A 6 6.24 8.77 10.98
N VAL A 7 6.77 8.09 9.96
CA VAL A 7 7.62 6.90 10.14
C VAL A 7 8.82 7.17 11.08
N PRO A 8 9.54 8.31 11.00
CA PRO A 8 10.63 8.61 11.93
C PRO A 8 10.20 8.72 13.40
N LEU A 9 8.94 9.10 13.67
CA LEU A 9 8.41 9.17 15.04
C LEU A 9 8.09 7.78 15.58
N ILE A 10 7.51 6.92 14.73
CA ILE A 10 7.32 5.51 15.05
C ILE A 10 8.69 4.88 15.35
N ALA A 11 9.68 5.14 14.49
CA ALA A 11 11.05 4.64 14.63
C ALA A 11 11.72 5.02 15.95
N ARG A 12 11.39 6.18 16.53
CA ARG A 12 11.91 6.63 17.82
C ARG A 12 11.03 6.24 19.01
N GLY A 13 9.91 5.57 18.79
CA GLY A 13 8.93 5.25 19.84
C GLY A 13 8.10 6.45 20.30
N GLU A 14 8.06 7.53 19.53
CA GLU A 14 7.39 8.80 19.87
C GLU A 14 5.94 8.86 19.36
N ALA A 15 5.52 7.95 18.47
CA ALA A 15 4.13 7.87 18.02
C ALA A 15 3.26 7.22 19.10
N ASN A 16 2.05 7.73 19.33
CA ASN A 16 1.16 7.17 20.33
C ASN A 16 0.49 5.89 19.83
N ARG A 17 0.48 4.84 20.67
CA ARG A 17 -0.10 3.54 20.34
C ARG A 17 -1.61 3.57 20.11
N THR A 18 -2.36 4.19 21.01
CA THR A 18 -3.83 4.13 21.02
C THR A 18 -4.48 5.18 20.12
N THR A 19 -3.73 6.20 19.69
CA THR A 19 -4.19 7.20 18.70
C THR A 19 -3.51 6.99 17.35
N THR A 20 -2.20 7.17 17.24
CA THR A 20 -1.48 7.17 15.95
C THR A 20 -1.39 5.80 15.30
N LEU A 21 -0.91 4.79 16.02
CA LEU A 21 -0.81 3.43 15.47
C LEU A 21 -2.20 2.80 15.24
N ALA A 22 -3.15 3.08 16.14
CA ALA A 22 -4.54 2.69 15.96
C ALA A 22 -5.18 3.33 14.70
N ALA A 23 -4.93 4.63 14.44
CA ALA A 23 -5.40 5.28 13.23
C ALA A 23 -4.78 4.66 11.97
N LEU A 24 -3.48 4.34 11.99
CA LEU A 24 -2.84 3.61 10.91
C LEU A 24 -3.51 2.25 10.65
N ALA A 25 -3.79 1.47 11.69
CA ALA A 25 -4.48 0.19 11.56
C ALA A 25 -5.89 0.35 10.96
N LEU A 26 -6.63 1.36 11.44
CA LEU A 26 -7.98 1.65 10.97
C LEU A 26 -7.99 2.09 9.51
N GLU A 27 -7.10 2.98 9.07
CA GLU A 27 -7.01 3.37 7.66
C GLU A 27 -6.65 2.19 6.75
N GLN A 28 -5.72 1.33 7.18
CA GLN A 28 -5.35 0.13 6.40
C GLN A 28 -6.54 -0.84 6.22
N SER A 29 -7.49 -0.87 7.16
CA SER A 29 -8.72 -1.67 7.02
C SER A 29 -9.63 -1.20 5.87
N TRP A 30 -9.44 0.04 5.38
CA TRP A 30 -10.11 0.59 4.20
C TRP A 30 -9.27 0.51 2.93
N VAL A 31 -7.96 0.76 3.04
CA VAL A 31 -7.03 0.73 1.89
C VAL A 31 -6.96 -0.66 1.28
N ILE A 32 -6.71 -1.70 2.09
CA ILE A 32 -6.54 -3.09 1.63
C ILE A 32 -7.70 -3.58 0.75
N PRO A 33 -8.97 -3.53 1.19
CA PRO A 33 -10.06 -3.99 0.34
C PRO A 33 -10.30 -3.10 -0.89
N ALA A 34 -9.96 -1.81 -0.84
CA ALA A 34 -10.05 -0.92 -2.00
C ALA A 34 -9.01 -1.26 -3.06
N ASP A 35 -7.75 -1.41 -2.67
CA ASP A 35 -6.64 -1.78 -3.53
C ASP A 35 -6.84 -3.16 -4.12
N ARG A 36 -7.26 -4.15 -3.31
CA ARG A 36 -7.63 -5.48 -3.79
C ARG A 36 -8.65 -5.43 -4.93
N ARG A 37 -9.70 -4.63 -4.78
CA ARG A 37 -10.74 -4.49 -5.81
C ARG A 37 -10.21 -3.84 -7.07
N ALA A 38 -9.36 -2.82 -6.93
CA ALA A 38 -8.73 -2.16 -8.06
C ALA A 38 -7.80 -3.12 -8.83
N PHE A 39 -7.00 -3.91 -8.13
CA PHE A 39 -6.10 -4.91 -8.72
C PHE A 39 -6.88 -6.03 -9.41
N LEU A 40 -7.94 -6.57 -8.81
CA LEU A 40 -8.81 -7.55 -9.47
C LEU A 40 -9.42 -7.00 -10.76
N HIS A 41 -9.87 -5.74 -10.75
CA HIS A 41 -10.40 -5.09 -11.94
C HIS A 41 -9.35 -4.93 -13.03
N LEU A 42 -8.13 -4.51 -12.66
CA LEU A 42 -7.00 -4.41 -13.58
C LEU A 42 -6.61 -5.76 -14.18
N ALA A 43 -6.57 -6.81 -13.36
CA ALA A 43 -6.29 -8.17 -13.81
C ALA A 43 -7.32 -8.64 -14.84
N GLN A 44 -8.61 -8.46 -14.55
CA GLN A 44 -9.70 -8.80 -15.47
C GLN A 44 -9.59 -8.04 -16.79
N ARG A 45 -9.33 -6.73 -16.73
CA ARG A 45 -9.22 -5.88 -17.92
C ARG A 45 -7.99 -6.21 -18.78
N ALA A 46 -6.91 -6.68 -18.16
CA ALA A 46 -5.70 -7.08 -18.84
C ALA A 46 -5.74 -8.52 -19.40
N ALA A 47 -6.68 -9.36 -18.94
CA ALA A 47 -6.65 -10.81 -19.16
C ALA A 47 -6.56 -11.24 -20.64
N SER A 48 -7.22 -10.53 -21.55
CA SER A 48 -7.25 -10.91 -22.97
C SER A 48 -6.04 -10.40 -23.76
N ASP A 49 -5.61 -9.17 -23.51
CA ASP A 49 -4.65 -8.49 -24.39
C ASP A 49 -3.26 -8.30 -23.75
N ALA A 50 -3.15 -8.38 -22.43
CA ALA A 50 -1.93 -8.11 -21.67
C ALA A 50 -1.76 -9.12 -20.50
N PRO A 51 -1.56 -10.43 -20.80
CA PRO A 51 -1.54 -11.49 -19.79
C PRO A 51 -0.46 -11.32 -18.73
N GLU A 52 0.69 -10.72 -19.04
CA GLU A 52 1.75 -10.43 -18.08
C GLU A 52 1.30 -9.36 -17.06
N SER A 53 0.59 -8.33 -17.52
CA SER A 53 -0.03 -7.35 -16.62
C SER A 53 -1.12 -7.99 -15.78
N ALA A 54 -1.93 -8.87 -16.36
CA ALA A 54 -2.96 -9.60 -15.62
C ALA A 54 -2.36 -10.44 -14.50
N ALA A 55 -1.28 -11.18 -14.78
CA ALA A 55 -0.57 -11.99 -13.78
C ALA A 55 0.03 -11.14 -12.65
N PHE A 56 0.60 -9.96 -12.96
CA PHE A 56 1.08 -9.03 -11.96
C PHE A 56 -0.04 -8.55 -11.03
N PHE A 57 -1.18 -8.12 -11.58
CA PHE A 57 -2.29 -7.63 -10.76
C PHE A 57 -3.01 -8.73 -9.96
N THR A 58 -3.07 -9.95 -10.47
CA THR A 58 -3.55 -11.11 -9.70
C THR A 58 -2.68 -11.35 -8.48
N LEU A 59 -1.35 -11.34 -8.64
CA LEU A 59 -0.42 -11.49 -7.52
C LEU A 59 -0.63 -10.40 -6.45
N LEU A 60 -0.79 -9.14 -6.87
CA LEU A 60 -1.07 -8.05 -5.92
C LEU A 60 -2.40 -8.25 -5.19
N ALA A 61 -3.46 -8.64 -5.91
CA ALA A 61 -4.76 -8.89 -5.29
C ALA A 61 -4.73 -10.05 -4.27
N GLU A 62 -3.93 -11.07 -4.52
CA GLU A 62 -3.67 -12.16 -3.56
C GLU A 62 -2.86 -11.66 -2.35
N GLY A 63 -1.87 -10.81 -2.59
CA GLY A 63 -1.11 -10.13 -1.53
C GLY A 63 -2.01 -9.33 -0.58
N GLU A 64 -3.00 -8.59 -1.11
CA GLU A 64 -3.96 -7.85 -0.29
C GLU A 64 -4.85 -8.75 0.59
N VAL A 65 -5.14 -9.98 0.16
CA VAL A 65 -5.85 -10.96 1.01
C VAL A 65 -4.99 -11.31 2.22
N LEU A 66 -3.73 -11.66 1.99
CA LEU A 66 -2.78 -12.00 3.05
C LEU A 66 -2.52 -10.80 3.98
N ALA A 67 -2.42 -9.60 3.43
CA ALA A 67 -2.26 -8.38 4.20
C ALA A 67 -3.47 -8.16 5.13
N GLY A 68 -4.69 -8.32 4.62
CA GLY A 68 -5.92 -8.21 5.40
C GLY A 68 -6.00 -9.21 6.57
N GLU A 69 -5.60 -10.46 6.32
CA GLU A 69 -5.53 -11.50 7.36
C GLU A 69 -4.55 -11.14 8.49
N ARG A 70 -3.39 -10.54 8.14
CA ARG A 70 -2.35 -10.15 9.10
C ARG A 70 -2.66 -8.84 9.83
N LEU A 71 -3.46 -7.95 9.25
CA LEU A 71 -3.79 -6.64 9.83
C LEU A 71 -4.48 -6.76 11.20
N GLY A 72 -5.29 -7.81 11.41
CA GLY A 72 -6.06 -7.99 12.64
C GLY A 72 -5.20 -8.05 13.91
N ALA A 73 -4.02 -8.68 13.85
CA ALA A 73 -3.11 -8.76 14.98
C ALA A 73 -2.51 -7.38 15.33
N PHE A 74 -2.15 -6.59 14.32
CA PHE A 74 -1.68 -5.21 14.51
C PHE A 74 -2.79 -4.31 15.09
N ALA A 75 -4.01 -4.39 14.54
CA ALA A 75 -5.16 -3.64 15.04
C ALA A 75 -5.44 -3.95 16.52
N LYS A 76 -5.51 -5.24 16.87
CA LYS A 76 -5.70 -5.69 18.26
C LYS A 76 -4.58 -5.19 19.17
N ALA A 77 -3.33 -5.23 18.72
CA ALA A 77 -2.20 -4.68 19.46
C ALA A 77 -2.32 -3.16 19.65
N CYS A 78 -3.07 -2.43 18.83
CA CYS A 78 -3.32 -1.00 19.00
C CYS A 78 -4.61 -0.68 19.79
N ASP A 79 -5.20 -1.65 20.48
CA ASP A 79 -6.50 -1.53 21.15
C ASP A 79 -7.60 -1.08 20.18
N VAL A 80 -7.57 -1.62 18.96
CA VAL A 80 -8.64 -1.50 17.97
C VAL A 80 -9.47 -2.76 17.99
N ASP A 81 -10.72 -2.63 18.44
CA ASP A 81 -11.71 -3.69 18.41
C ASP A 81 -12.73 -3.51 17.27
N GLU A 82 -13.59 -4.50 17.09
CA GLU A 82 -14.65 -4.52 16.09
C GLU A 82 -15.62 -3.33 16.20
N ALA A 83 -15.88 -2.84 17.41
CA ALA A 83 -16.75 -1.69 17.61
C ALA A 83 -16.09 -0.40 17.10
N ARG A 84 -14.80 -0.23 17.39
CA ARG A 84 -13.99 0.89 16.92
C ARG A 84 -13.82 0.86 15.41
N ILE A 85 -13.62 -0.31 14.80
CA ILE A 85 -13.58 -0.45 13.33
C ILE A 85 -14.90 0.01 12.71
N ARG A 86 -16.05 -0.46 13.22
CA ARG A 86 -17.37 -0.07 12.69
C ARG A 86 -17.71 1.41 12.87
N ALA A 87 -17.22 2.02 13.95
CA ALA A 87 -17.46 3.43 14.26
C ALA A 87 -16.46 4.38 13.56
N TYR A 88 -15.44 3.83 12.89
CA TYR A 88 -14.38 4.62 12.31
C TYR A 88 -14.84 5.31 11.01
N GLU A 89 -14.66 6.63 10.99
CA GLU A 89 -14.79 7.43 9.77
C GLU A 89 -13.39 7.62 9.14
N PRO A 90 -13.15 7.16 7.91
CA PRO A 90 -11.87 7.30 7.24
C PRO A 90 -11.46 8.75 7.05
N LEU A 91 -10.17 9.06 7.20
CA LEU A 91 -9.68 10.41 6.99
C LEU A 91 -9.58 10.68 5.49
N PRO A 92 -10.18 11.76 4.96
CA PRO A 92 -10.17 12.03 3.51
C PRO A 92 -8.76 12.06 2.89
N GLY A 93 -7.77 12.54 3.63
CA GLY A 93 -6.38 12.56 3.17
C GLY A 93 -5.72 11.19 3.08
N CYS A 94 -6.16 10.21 3.87
CA CYS A 94 -5.72 8.83 3.78
C CYS A 94 -6.41 8.08 2.63
N GLN A 95 -7.61 8.52 2.24
CA GLN A 95 -8.38 7.90 1.16
C GLN A 95 -7.97 8.37 -0.24
N ALA A 96 -7.12 9.40 -0.35
CA ALA A 96 -6.65 9.91 -1.64
C ALA A 96 -5.84 8.87 -2.44
N TYR A 97 -4.99 8.10 -1.76
CA TYR A 97 -4.19 7.04 -2.39
C TYR A 97 -5.07 5.90 -2.97
N PRO A 98 -5.91 5.20 -2.19
CA PRO A 98 -6.74 4.11 -2.74
C PRO A 98 -7.75 4.62 -3.78
N ALA A 99 -8.26 5.86 -3.65
CA ALA A 99 -9.09 6.47 -4.67
C ALA A 99 -8.34 6.67 -5.99
N TYR A 100 -7.06 7.03 -5.94
CA TYR A 100 -6.22 7.16 -7.13
C TYR A 100 -5.84 5.81 -7.74
N VAL A 101 -5.58 4.78 -6.92
CA VAL A 101 -5.39 3.40 -7.41
C VAL A 101 -6.64 2.91 -8.16
N ALA A 102 -7.84 3.18 -7.62
CA ALA A 102 -9.10 2.90 -8.32
C ALA A 102 -9.23 3.73 -9.62
N TRP A 103 -8.80 4.99 -9.62
CA TRP A 103 -8.77 5.80 -10.84
C TRP A 103 -7.84 5.21 -11.90
N LEU A 104 -6.64 4.74 -11.53
CA LEU A 104 -5.72 4.04 -12.44
C LEU A 104 -6.36 2.76 -12.98
N ALA A 105 -7.03 2.00 -12.11
CA ALA A 105 -7.72 0.79 -12.50
C ALA A 105 -8.80 1.04 -13.56
N LEU A 106 -9.45 2.20 -13.54
CA LEU A 106 -10.47 2.58 -14.52
C LEU A 106 -9.88 3.22 -15.78
N ASN A 107 -8.80 4.00 -15.67
CA ASN A 107 -8.41 4.95 -16.73
C ASN A 107 -7.02 4.71 -17.35
N ALA A 108 -6.05 4.19 -16.60
CA ALA A 108 -4.72 3.93 -17.15
C ALA A 108 -4.73 2.69 -18.06
N THR A 109 -3.77 2.55 -18.96
CA THR A 109 -3.50 1.22 -19.55
C THR A 109 -2.92 0.30 -18.48
N PRO A 110 -3.10 -1.04 -18.59
CA PRO A 110 -2.50 -1.97 -17.63
C PRO A 110 -0.99 -1.78 -17.46
N ALA A 111 -0.24 -1.62 -18.56
CA ALA A 111 1.22 -1.45 -18.50
C ALA A 111 1.65 -0.14 -17.83
N GLU A 112 0.95 0.98 -18.09
CA GLU A 112 1.20 2.25 -17.38
C GLU A 112 0.92 2.11 -15.88
N ALA A 113 -0.15 1.41 -15.50
CA ALA A 113 -0.50 1.18 -14.10
C ALA A 113 0.53 0.30 -13.39
N VAL A 114 1.03 -0.77 -14.04
CA VAL A 114 2.13 -1.58 -13.50
C VAL A 114 3.33 -0.71 -13.20
N LEU A 115 3.83 0.03 -14.20
CA LEU A 115 5.03 0.86 -14.03
C LEU A 115 4.84 1.94 -12.95
N ALA A 116 3.65 2.52 -12.86
CA ALA A 116 3.34 3.53 -11.84
C ALA A 116 3.34 2.96 -10.42
N LEU A 117 2.74 1.78 -10.20
CA LEU A 117 2.64 1.14 -8.89
C LEU A 117 3.99 0.59 -8.41
N THR A 118 4.74 -0.08 -9.30
CA THR A 118 6.05 -0.63 -8.97
C THR A 118 7.03 0.44 -8.50
N ALA A 119 6.93 1.66 -9.05
CA ALA A 119 7.77 2.78 -8.61
C ALA A 119 7.51 3.23 -7.16
N ASN A 120 6.36 2.86 -6.56
CA ASN A 120 6.01 3.20 -5.18
C ASN A 120 6.41 2.10 -4.17
N PHE A 121 6.43 0.83 -4.57
CA PHE A 121 6.59 -0.30 -3.64
C PHE A 121 7.90 -0.30 -2.84
N ALA A 122 9.01 0.16 -3.43
CA ALA A 122 10.29 0.20 -2.72
C ALA A 122 10.25 1.14 -1.50
N ALA A 123 9.57 2.28 -1.60
CA ALA A 123 9.42 3.22 -0.50
C ALA A 123 8.53 2.64 0.61
N TRP A 124 7.37 2.09 0.23
CA TRP A 124 6.47 1.40 1.15
C TRP A 124 7.14 0.27 1.91
N GLY A 125 7.87 -0.61 1.23
CA GLY A 125 8.60 -1.71 1.86
C GLY A 125 9.64 -1.23 2.88
N GLY A 126 10.37 -0.15 2.56
CA GLY A 126 11.31 0.49 3.50
C GLY A 126 10.63 1.08 4.74
N TYR A 127 9.45 1.70 4.57
CA TYR A 127 8.65 2.19 5.70
C TYR A 127 8.14 1.04 6.56
N CYS A 128 7.63 -0.03 5.96
CA CYS A 128 7.17 -1.21 6.66
C CYS A 128 8.30 -1.88 7.46
N ALA A 129 9.49 -2.03 6.89
CA ALA A 129 10.66 -2.55 7.60
C ALA A 129 10.98 -1.72 8.85
N THR A 130 11.00 -0.39 8.69
CA THR A 130 11.27 0.55 9.79
C THR A 130 10.20 0.46 10.89
N ILE A 131 8.92 0.41 10.50
CA ILE A 131 7.81 0.29 11.44
C ILE A 131 7.89 -1.05 12.18
N ALA A 132 8.10 -2.15 11.48
CA ALA A 132 8.18 -3.49 12.07
C ALA A 132 9.30 -3.62 13.12
N GLU A 133 10.48 -3.06 12.86
CA GLU A 133 11.56 -3.02 13.85
C GLU A 133 11.15 -2.18 15.07
N ALA A 134 10.58 -1.00 14.84
CA ALA A 134 10.21 -0.08 15.89
C ALA A 134 9.10 -0.61 16.80
N LEU A 135 8.09 -1.28 16.23
CA LEU A 135 6.99 -1.90 16.97
C LEU A 135 7.51 -2.93 18.00
N ARG A 136 8.47 -3.75 17.60
CA ARG A 136 9.12 -4.69 18.52
C ARG A 136 9.93 -3.97 19.59
N ARG A 137 10.77 -3.02 19.17
CA ARG A 137 11.78 -2.37 20.02
C ARG A 137 11.18 -1.40 21.05
N HIS A 138 10.20 -0.61 20.66
CA HIS A 138 9.69 0.51 21.45
C HIS A 138 8.28 0.28 21.99
N TYR A 139 7.49 -0.55 21.34
CA TYR A 139 6.08 -0.77 21.70
C TYR A 139 5.82 -2.15 22.32
N GLY A 140 6.80 -3.05 22.30
CA GLY A 140 6.69 -4.40 22.85
C GLY A 140 5.72 -5.29 22.08
N PHE A 141 5.53 -5.04 20.77
CA PHE A 141 4.64 -5.82 19.93
C PHE A 141 5.25 -7.20 19.64
N THR A 142 4.38 -8.21 19.55
CA THR A 142 4.76 -9.57 19.18
C THR A 142 5.07 -9.66 17.68
N ASP A 143 5.73 -10.74 17.25
CA ASP A 143 5.95 -11.01 15.82
C ASP A 143 4.63 -11.11 15.06
N GLU A 144 3.60 -11.71 15.66
CA GLU A 144 2.26 -11.77 15.08
C GLU A 144 1.68 -10.38 14.81
N ALA A 145 1.84 -9.43 15.74
CA ALA A 145 1.38 -8.05 15.56
C ALA A 145 2.23 -7.24 14.57
N CYS A 146 3.45 -7.69 14.26
CA CYS A 146 4.32 -7.07 13.25
C CYS A 146 4.17 -7.69 11.86
N ALA A 147 3.54 -8.86 11.75
CA ALA A 147 3.47 -9.67 10.53
C ALA A 147 2.88 -8.94 9.31
N PHE A 148 1.98 -7.98 9.52
CA PHE A 148 1.46 -7.11 8.46
C PHE A 148 2.59 -6.29 7.82
N PHE A 149 3.43 -5.65 8.63
CA PHE A 149 4.53 -4.83 8.12
C PHE A 149 5.67 -5.71 7.60
N ASP A 150 5.98 -6.82 8.28
CA ASP A 150 7.01 -7.75 7.79
C ASP A 150 6.67 -8.29 6.40
N PHE A 151 5.38 -8.54 6.11
CA PHE A 151 4.91 -8.99 4.80
C PHE A 151 5.32 -8.05 3.67
N PHE A 152 5.15 -6.74 3.86
CA PHE A 152 5.49 -5.74 2.85
C PHE A 152 6.97 -5.34 2.88
N ALA A 153 7.66 -5.57 3.99
CA ALA A 153 9.09 -5.32 4.13
C ALA A 153 9.95 -6.36 3.39
N GLU A 154 9.45 -7.58 3.22
CA GLU A 154 10.17 -8.67 2.57
C GLU A 154 10.24 -8.45 1.04
N PRO A 155 11.44 -8.44 0.43
CA PRO A 155 11.57 -8.37 -1.02
C PRO A 155 10.92 -9.57 -1.71
N SER A 156 10.20 -9.33 -2.81
CA SER A 156 9.58 -10.39 -3.61
C SER A 156 10.19 -10.44 -5.01
N ALA A 157 11.08 -11.42 -5.23
CA ALA A 157 11.67 -11.67 -6.54
C ALA A 157 10.60 -11.98 -7.60
N GLU A 158 9.54 -12.71 -7.21
CA GLU A 158 8.42 -12.99 -8.11
C GLU A 158 7.69 -11.71 -8.53
N LEU A 159 7.46 -10.78 -7.59
CA LEU A 159 6.83 -9.50 -7.91
C LEU A 159 7.68 -8.69 -8.88
N ASP A 160 8.98 -8.62 -8.65
CA ASP A 160 9.94 -7.91 -9.53
C ASP A 160 9.99 -8.51 -10.94
N GLU A 161 9.99 -9.84 -11.03
CA GLU A 161 9.94 -10.56 -12.30
C GLU A 161 8.64 -10.29 -13.07
N LYS A 162 7.49 -10.38 -12.41
CA LYS A 162 6.18 -10.10 -13.04
C LYS A 162 6.05 -8.63 -13.46
N ALA A 163 6.50 -7.70 -12.63
CA ALA A 163 6.53 -6.27 -12.97
C ALA A 163 7.38 -6.03 -14.22
N THR A 164 8.60 -6.60 -14.24
CA THR A 164 9.53 -6.47 -15.36
C THR A 164 8.94 -7.07 -16.64
N ALA A 165 8.33 -8.25 -16.56
CA ALA A 165 7.68 -8.90 -17.70
C ALA A 165 6.53 -8.06 -18.26
N ALA A 166 5.66 -7.55 -17.38
CA ALA A 166 4.50 -6.74 -17.77
C ALA A 166 4.91 -5.40 -18.42
N VAL A 167 5.91 -4.72 -17.87
CA VAL A 167 6.43 -3.47 -18.46
C VAL A 167 7.08 -3.73 -19.82
N ARG A 168 7.88 -4.80 -19.96
CA ARG A 168 8.49 -5.19 -21.25
C ARG A 168 7.42 -5.51 -22.28
N ALA A 169 6.45 -6.36 -21.96
CA ALA A 169 5.36 -6.72 -22.85
C ALA A 169 4.53 -5.50 -23.29
N GLY A 170 4.21 -4.60 -22.36
CA GLY A 170 3.51 -3.35 -22.67
C GLY A 170 4.28 -2.43 -23.60
N ARG A 171 5.60 -2.30 -23.40
CA ARG A 171 6.49 -1.53 -24.27
C ARG A 171 6.58 -2.14 -25.67
N ASP A 172 6.81 -3.45 -25.76
CA ASP A 172 7.01 -4.14 -27.03
C ASP A 172 5.71 -4.15 -27.87
N ALA A 173 4.55 -4.15 -27.21
CA ALA A 173 3.24 -4.01 -27.85
C ALA A 173 2.85 -2.56 -28.20
N GLY A 174 3.68 -1.56 -27.89
CA GLY A 174 3.38 -0.14 -28.12
C GLY A 174 2.24 0.41 -27.25
N ARG A 175 1.97 -0.21 -26.10
CA ARG A 175 0.87 0.14 -25.18
C ARG A 175 1.34 0.78 -23.87
N LEU A 176 2.58 1.25 -23.84
CA LEU A 176 3.18 1.93 -22.71
C LEU A 176 3.64 3.34 -23.12
N ASP A 177 3.02 4.35 -22.53
CA ASP A 177 3.51 5.73 -22.52
C ASP A 177 4.29 5.96 -21.22
N GLU A 178 5.62 5.93 -21.30
CA GLU A 178 6.48 6.08 -20.12
C GLU A 178 6.34 7.43 -19.42
N GLU A 179 6.11 8.51 -20.17
CA GLU A 179 5.94 9.84 -19.58
C GLU A 179 4.66 9.91 -18.75
N ARG A 180 3.59 9.31 -19.27
CA ARG A 180 2.31 9.20 -18.57
C ARG A 180 2.41 8.31 -17.34
N ALA A 181 3.04 7.16 -17.45
CA ALA A 181 3.28 6.27 -16.31
C ALA A 181 4.11 6.97 -15.22
N ARG A 182 5.15 7.73 -15.57
CA ARG A 182 5.92 8.54 -14.61
C ARG A 182 5.09 9.64 -13.96
N ARG A 183 4.14 10.23 -14.68
CA ARG A 183 3.19 11.21 -14.12
C ARG A 183 2.27 10.55 -13.09
N TYR A 184 1.78 9.35 -13.38
CA TYR A 184 0.96 8.57 -12.45
C TYR A 184 1.75 8.16 -11.21
N ALA A 185 3.00 7.71 -11.36
CA ALA A 185 3.87 7.39 -10.23
C ALA A 185 4.08 8.57 -9.27
N ARG A 186 4.31 9.78 -9.82
CA ARG A 186 4.48 10.99 -9.00
C ARG A 186 3.21 11.38 -8.24
N LEU A 187 2.03 11.14 -8.83
CA LEU A 187 0.75 11.35 -8.15
C LEU A 187 0.54 10.34 -7.02
N LEU A 188 0.84 9.05 -7.25
CA LEU A 188 0.83 8.03 -6.18
C LEU A 188 1.73 8.44 -5.01
N GLN A 189 2.97 8.83 -5.28
CA GLN A 189 3.91 9.30 -4.26
C GLN A 189 3.36 10.52 -3.49
N SER A 190 2.74 11.47 -4.19
CA SER A 190 2.15 12.65 -3.55
C SER A 190 0.95 12.29 -2.66
N TYR A 191 0.15 11.30 -3.05
CA TYR A 191 -0.98 10.81 -2.26
C TYR A 191 -0.53 9.94 -1.09
N GLU A 192 0.56 9.18 -1.23
CA GLU A 192 1.22 8.48 -0.12
C GLU A 192 1.76 9.49 0.91
N ASP A 193 2.45 10.55 0.46
CA ASP A 193 2.90 11.63 1.34
C ASP A 193 1.72 12.31 2.07
N GLN A 194 0.58 12.49 1.38
CA GLN A 194 -0.65 13.01 1.97
C GLN A 194 -1.24 12.05 3.01
N PHE A 195 -1.19 10.74 2.78
CA PHE A 195 -1.61 9.71 3.74
C PHE A 195 -0.82 9.87 5.05
N TRP A 196 0.51 9.85 4.97
CA TRP A 196 1.37 9.98 6.15
C TRP A 196 1.22 11.32 6.87
N SER A 197 1.11 12.41 6.10
CA SER A 197 0.87 13.76 6.65
C SER A 197 -0.48 13.88 7.34
N THR A 198 -1.50 13.16 6.84
CA THR A 198 -2.84 13.16 7.42
C THR A 198 -2.86 12.38 8.73
N LEU A 199 -2.29 11.18 8.77
CA LEU A 199 -2.13 10.44 10.02
C LEU A 199 -1.38 11.27 11.07
N ARG A 200 -0.28 11.93 10.69
CA ARG A 200 0.51 12.76 11.61
C ARG A 200 -0.30 13.93 12.20
N ARG A 201 -1.13 14.60 11.40
CA ARG A 201 -1.93 15.76 11.83
C ARG A 201 -3.16 15.38 12.65
N SER A 202 -3.77 14.24 12.33
CA SER A 202 -4.99 13.77 12.97
C SER A 202 -4.75 13.10 14.32
N THR A 203 -3.49 12.93 14.73
CA THR A 203 -3.14 12.31 16.01
C THR A 203 -2.28 13.27 16.83
N PRO A 204 -2.72 13.67 18.04
CA PRO A 204 -1.96 14.58 18.90
C PRO A 204 -0.65 13.97 19.40
#